data_AF-F0WWN8-F1
#
_entry.id   AF-F0WWN8-F1
#
_cell.length_a   1.000
_cell.length_b   1.000
_cell.length_c   1.000
_cell.angle_alpha   90.00
_cell.angle_beta   90.00
_cell.angle_gamma   90.00
#
_symmetry.space_group_name_H-M   'P 1'
#
loop_
_entity.id
_entity.type
_entity.pdbx_description
1 polymer ?
#
loop_
_entity_poly.entity_id
_entity_poly.type
_entity_poly.pdbx_seq_one_letter_code
_entity_poly.pdbx_strand_id
1 'polypeptide(L)'
;MSQEKVAKPTGRRCVSGEGRQEKIHTRQPYDYAFKLNVIIYYPTAGISDTLSRFPSTAGDGPKVSKRKLVLKWKQQRAQIEHHAGTAVTSGHQFSRDRSLATTLPQYAETSIVKWINEFHRDSVPVSSAMLKTRAF
;
A
#
# COMPACT_ATOMS: atom_id res chain seq x y z
N MET A 1 -26.05 27.82 -32.85
CA MET A 1 -24.67 27.95 -32.35
C MET A 1 -24.19 26.58 -31.93
N SER A 2 -23.48 25.88 -32.80
CA SER A 2 -23.02 24.51 -32.56
C SER A 2 -21.61 24.56 -32.02
N GLN A 3 -21.40 24.12 -30.77
CA GLN A 3 -20.07 24.03 -30.20
C GLN A 3 -19.28 22.90 -30.87
N GLU A 4 -18.18 23.29 -31.49
CA GLU A 4 -17.19 22.39 -32.07
C GLU A 4 -16.43 21.69 -30.93
N LYS A 5 -16.46 20.35 -30.93
CA LYS A 5 -15.70 19.54 -29.96
C LYS A 5 -14.21 19.64 -30.31
N VAL A 6 -13.46 20.41 -29.54
CA VAL A 6 -11.99 20.45 -29.62
C VAL A 6 -11.44 19.05 -29.35
N ALA A 7 -10.84 18.44 -30.38
CA ALA A 7 -10.21 17.14 -30.27
C ALA A 7 -8.99 17.22 -29.33
N LYS A 8 -8.83 16.21 -28.45
CA LYS A 8 -7.66 16.10 -27.58
C LYS A 8 -6.39 16.00 -28.44
N PRO A 9 -5.29 16.69 -28.09
CA PRO A 9 -4.06 16.63 -28.86
C PRO A 9 -3.51 15.20 -28.87
N THR A 10 -3.33 14.64 -30.06
CA THR A 10 -2.73 13.32 -30.28
C THR A 10 -1.26 13.39 -29.88
N GLY A 11 -0.87 12.62 -28.86
CA GLY A 11 0.52 12.51 -28.42
C GLY A 11 1.45 11.97 -29.52
N ARG A 12 2.77 12.04 -29.27
CA ARG A 12 3.79 11.54 -30.20
C ARG A 12 3.55 10.07 -30.54
N ARG A 13 3.42 9.74 -31.82
CA ARG A 13 3.30 8.34 -32.27
C ARG A 13 4.58 7.58 -31.92
N CYS A 14 4.42 6.40 -31.31
CA CYS A 14 5.54 5.50 -31.05
C CYS A 14 6.02 4.94 -32.40
N VAL A 15 7.30 5.15 -32.74
CA VAL A 15 7.88 4.78 -34.05
C VAL A 15 8.51 3.38 -34.01
N SER A 16 8.76 2.84 -32.82
CA SER A 16 9.26 1.48 -32.61
C SER A 16 8.38 0.72 -31.60
N GLY A 17 8.06 -0.52 -31.96
CA GLY A 17 7.36 -1.47 -31.11
C GLY A 17 5.87 -1.17 -30.87
N GLU A 18 5.22 -2.11 -30.17
CA GLU A 18 3.93 -1.86 -29.57
C GLU A 18 4.13 -0.83 -28.45
N GLY A 19 3.39 0.28 -28.50
CA GLY A 19 3.54 1.39 -27.57
C GLY A 19 3.20 1.02 -26.11
N ARG A 20 2.76 2.01 -25.33
CA ARG A 20 2.36 1.76 -23.94
C ARG A 20 1.18 0.79 -23.89
N GLN A 21 1.42 -0.41 -23.36
CA GLN A 21 0.38 -1.40 -23.09
C GLN A 21 -0.52 -0.93 -21.94
N GLU A 22 -1.79 -1.31 -22.02
CA GLU A 22 -2.76 -1.04 -20.96
C GLU A 22 -2.44 -1.85 -19.69
N LYS A 23 -2.74 -1.28 -18.53
CA LYS A 23 -2.47 -1.94 -17.25
C LYS A 23 -3.57 -2.98 -16.97
N ILE A 24 -3.19 -4.25 -16.83
CA ILE A 24 -4.12 -5.37 -16.61
C ILE A 24 -4.49 -5.56 -15.11
N HIS A 25 -3.81 -4.86 -14.19
CA HIS A 25 -4.11 -4.90 -12.74
C HIS A 25 -4.23 -6.31 -12.11
N THR A 26 -3.37 -7.25 -12.51
CA THR A 26 -3.43 -8.67 -12.14
C THR A 26 -3.04 -9.04 -10.69
N ARG A 27 -2.69 -8.06 -9.84
CA ARG A 27 -2.18 -8.34 -8.49
C ARG A 27 -3.32 -8.44 -7.48
N GLN A 28 -3.52 -9.64 -6.94
CA GLN A 28 -4.48 -9.88 -5.86
C GLN A 28 -3.89 -9.47 -4.49
N PRO A 29 -4.59 -8.65 -3.70
CA PRO A 29 -4.23 -8.40 -2.31
C PRO A 29 -4.75 -9.50 -1.37
N TYR A 30 -4.11 -9.65 -0.22
CA TYR A 30 -4.45 -10.66 0.78
C TYR A 30 -4.43 -10.05 2.18
N ASP A 31 -5.43 -10.38 2.99
CA ASP A 31 -5.56 -9.88 4.36
C ASP A 31 -4.54 -10.55 5.31
N TYR A 32 -4.19 -9.90 6.41
CA TYR A 32 -3.24 -10.46 7.38
C TYR A 32 -3.75 -11.74 8.04
N ALA A 33 -5.05 -11.83 8.35
CA ALA A 33 -5.66 -13.05 8.87
C ALA A 33 -5.51 -14.24 7.92
N PHE A 34 -5.74 -14.00 6.61
CA PHE A 34 -5.57 -15.02 5.58
C PHE A 34 -4.10 -15.47 5.47
N LYS A 35 -3.17 -14.51 5.42
CA LYS A 35 -1.73 -14.80 5.38
C LYS A 35 -1.29 -15.64 6.58
N LEU A 36 -1.80 -15.33 7.78
CA LEU A 36 -1.49 -16.07 9.00
C LEU A 36 -1.93 -17.53 8.91
N ASN A 37 -3.17 -17.79 8.47
CA ASN A 37 -3.68 -19.16 8.28
C ASN A 37 -2.81 -19.98 7.32
N VAL A 38 -2.34 -19.36 6.23
CA VAL A 38 -1.43 -20.00 5.26
C VAL A 38 -0.08 -20.33 5.90
N ILE A 39 0.47 -19.42 6.71
CA ILE A 39 1.77 -19.62 7.40
C ILE A 39 1.67 -20.71 8.48
N ILE A 40 0.54 -20.82 9.17
CA ILE A 40 0.32 -21.85 10.21
C ILE A 40 0.21 -23.24 9.58
N TYR A 41 -0.48 -23.36 8.43
CA TYR A 41 -0.69 -24.63 7.74
C TYR A 41 0.53 -25.12 6.95
N TYR A 42 1.32 -24.20 6.40
CA TYR A 42 2.44 -24.53 5.53
C TYR A 42 3.48 -25.52 6.10
N PRO A 43 3.92 -25.41 7.37
CA PRO A 43 4.90 -26.33 7.96
C PRO A 43 4.43 -27.78 8.06
N THR A 44 3.12 -28.01 8.22
CA THR A 44 2.57 -29.36 8.43
C THR A 44 2.30 -30.10 7.12
N ALA A 45 1.92 -29.39 6.06
CA ALA A 45 1.51 -30.01 4.79
C ALA A 45 2.49 -29.75 3.62
N GLY A 46 3.40 -28.77 3.76
CA GLY A 46 4.32 -28.38 2.69
C GLY A 46 3.66 -27.50 1.60
N ILE A 47 4.48 -27.03 0.65
CA ILE A 47 4.07 -25.98 -0.30
C ILE A 47 2.96 -26.44 -1.25
N SER A 48 3.06 -27.66 -1.78
CA SER A 48 2.11 -28.15 -2.79
C SER A 48 0.70 -28.23 -2.23
N ASP A 49 0.56 -28.85 -1.06
CA ASP A 49 -0.72 -29.05 -0.40
C ASP A 49 -1.29 -27.74 0.15
N THR A 50 -0.43 -26.82 0.58
CA THR A 50 -0.85 -25.46 0.96
C THR A 50 -1.48 -24.73 -0.22
N LEU A 51 -0.88 -24.80 -1.41
CA LEU A 51 -1.45 -24.17 -2.60
C LEU A 51 -2.75 -24.84 -3.05
N SER A 52 -2.89 -26.17 -2.86
CA SER A 52 -4.13 -26.89 -3.14
C SER A 52 -5.24 -26.49 -2.15
N ARG A 53 -4.92 -26.40 -0.86
CA ARG A 53 -5.87 -26.05 0.21
C ARG A 53 -6.35 -24.60 0.14
N PHE A 54 -5.49 -23.68 -0.27
CA PHE A 54 -5.81 -22.26 -0.37
C PHE A 54 -5.86 -21.82 -1.84
N PRO A 55 -6.93 -22.12 -2.58
CA PRO A 55 -7.02 -21.82 -4.02
C PRO A 55 -6.96 -20.31 -4.34
N SER A 56 -7.31 -19.44 -3.38
CA SER A 56 -7.08 -17.99 -3.50
C SER A 56 -5.58 -17.64 -3.63
N THR A 57 -4.67 -18.50 -3.12
CA THR A 57 -3.23 -18.42 -3.39
C THR A 57 -2.83 -19.07 -4.71
N ALA A 58 -3.71 -19.83 -5.35
CA ALA A 58 -3.44 -20.64 -6.55
C ALA A 58 -4.06 -20.12 -7.85
N GLY A 59 -4.74 -18.96 -7.87
CA GLY A 59 -5.32 -18.38 -9.09
C GLY A 59 -4.32 -18.27 -10.26
N ASP A 60 -4.83 -18.07 -11.48
CA ASP A 60 -4.24 -18.31 -12.83
C ASP A 60 -2.80 -17.89 -13.14
N GLY A 61 -2.09 -17.26 -12.20
CA GLY A 61 -0.68 -16.95 -12.32
C GLY A 61 0.24 -18.18 -12.24
N PRO A 62 1.52 -18.05 -12.66
CA PRO A 62 2.48 -19.15 -12.63
C PRO A 62 2.64 -19.73 -11.21
N LYS A 63 2.58 -21.06 -11.08
CA LYS A 63 2.74 -21.79 -9.80
C LYS A 63 4.01 -21.36 -9.05
N VAL A 64 5.12 -21.12 -9.77
CA VAL A 64 6.40 -20.64 -9.21
C VAL A 64 6.25 -19.31 -8.45
N SER A 65 5.47 -18.37 -8.99
CA SER A 65 5.23 -17.06 -8.38
C SER A 65 4.48 -17.17 -7.05
N LYS A 66 3.54 -18.13 -6.94
CA LYS A 66 2.76 -18.36 -5.73
C LYS A 66 3.56 -19.09 -4.65
N ARG A 67 4.44 -20.02 -5.01
CA ARG A 67 5.41 -20.61 -4.08
C ARG A 67 6.29 -19.53 -3.44
N LYS A 68 6.83 -18.62 -4.27
CA LYS A 68 7.62 -17.47 -3.79
C LYS A 68 6.81 -16.57 -2.86
N LEU A 69 5.51 -16.38 -3.12
CA LEU A 69 4.62 -15.59 -2.27
C LEU A 69 4.47 -16.19 -0.86
N VAL A 70 4.21 -17.50 -0.76
CA VAL A 70 4.09 -18.19 0.54
C VAL A 70 5.43 -18.15 1.31
N LEU A 71 6.55 -18.37 0.61
CA LEU A 71 7.88 -18.27 1.22
C LEU A 71 8.20 -16.85 1.70
N LYS A 72 7.77 -15.82 0.96
CA LYS A 72 7.88 -14.43 1.40
C LYS A 72 7.07 -14.19 2.67
N TRP A 73 5.84 -14.68 2.74
CA TRP A 73 5.01 -14.56 3.95
C TRP A 73 5.63 -15.29 5.14
N LYS A 74 6.25 -16.46 4.93
CA LYS A 74 7.03 -17.15 5.95
C LYS A 74 8.16 -16.27 6.50
N GLN A 75 8.90 -15.57 5.64
CA GLN A 75 9.95 -14.64 6.08
C GLN A 75 9.38 -13.44 6.86
N GLN A 76 8.18 -12.99 6.51
CA GLN A 76 7.48 -11.86 7.14
C GLN A 76 6.58 -12.28 8.32
N ARG A 77 6.79 -13.48 8.87
CA ARG A 77 5.89 -14.09 9.86
C ARG A 77 5.60 -13.18 11.05
N ALA A 78 6.64 -12.63 11.69
CA ALA A 78 6.48 -11.79 12.88
C ALA A 78 5.58 -10.56 12.62
N GLN A 79 5.75 -9.91 11.46
CA GLN A 79 4.92 -8.77 11.06
C GLN A 79 3.47 -9.19 10.81
N ILE A 80 3.27 -10.35 10.18
CA ILE A 80 1.93 -10.87 9.88
C ILE A 80 1.20 -11.27 11.17
N GLU A 81 1.89 -11.92 12.11
CA GLU A 81 1.33 -12.27 13.42
C GLU A 81 0.95 -11.02 14.22
N HIS A 82 1.81 -10.01 14.25
CA HIS A 82 1.52 -8.73 14.92
C HIS A 82 0.24 -8.08 14.38
N HIS A 83 0.10 -7.97 13.05
CA HIS A 83 -1.09 -7.34 12.45
C HIS A 83 -2.34 -8.23 12.50
N ALA A 84 -2.19 -9.56 12.44
CA ALA A 84 -3.32 -10.48 12.55
C ALA A 84 -3.85 -10.58 13.99
N GLY A 85 -3.01 -10.34 15.00
CA GLY A 85 -3.38 -10.42 16.41
C GLY A 85 -4.33 -9.32 16.91
N THR A 86 -4.52 -8.24 16.14
CA THR A 86 -5.45 -7.15 16.50
C THR A 86 -6.65 -7.16 15.57
N ALA A 87 -7.87 -7.14 16.12
CA ALA A 87 -9.12 -7.14 15.34
C ALA A 87 -9.20 -5.99 14.31
N VAL A 88 -8.63 -4.84 14.64
CA VAL A 88 -8.59 -3.65 13.77
C VAL A 88 -7.69 -3.88 12.55
N THR A 89 -6.57 -4.59 12.69
CA THR A 89 -5.57 -4.72 11.62
C THR A 89 -5.59 -6.07 10.91
N SER A 90 -6.35 -7.05 11.40
CA SER A 90 -6.41 -8.40 10.84
C SER A 90 -6.96 -8.43 9.42
N GLY A 91 -7.93 -7.56 9.11
CA GLY A 91 -8.51 -7.36 7.78
C GLY A 91 -7.70 -6.46 6.85
N HIS A 92 -6.59 -5.85 7.32
CA HIS A 92 -5.76 -5.04 6.45
C HIS A 92 -4.96 -5.89 5.47
N GLN A 93 -4.80 -5.39 4.25
CA GLN A 93 -4.03 -6.06 3.19
C GLN A 93 -2.57 -5.59 3.15
N PHE A 94 -2.36 -4.33 3.52
CA PHE A 94 -1.08 -3.66 3.56
C PHE A 94 -1.01 -2.76 4.80
N SER A 95 0.17 -2.74 5.41
CA SER A 95 0.56 -1.70 6.36
C SER A 95 1.58 -0.78 5.67
N ARG A 96 1.51 0.52 5.96
CA ARG A 96 2.52 1.49 5.54
C ARG A 96 3.13 2.08 6.79
N ASP A 97 4.46 2.15 6.82
CA ASP A 97 5.15 2.83 7.90
C ASP A 97 4.74 4.30 7.89
N ARG A 98 4.45 4.82 9.08
CA ARG A 98 3.97 6.20 9.26
C ARG A 98 4.91 7.22 8.61
N SER A 99 6.22 6.98 8.70
CA SER A 99 7.28 7.85 8.16
C SER A 99 7.33 7.92 6.64
N LEU A 100 6.80 6.92 5.93
CA LEU A 100 6.78 6.92 4.46
C LEU A 100 5.60 7.71 3.87
N ALA A 101 4.59 8.02 4.70
CA ALA A 101 3.43 8.81 4.29
C ALA A 101 3.58 10.30 4.64
N THR A 102 4.58 10.65 5.46
CA THR A 102 4.77 12.01 6.00
C THR A 102 5.90 12.71 5.28
N THR A 103 5.67 13.95 4.84
CA THR A 103 6.69 14.79 4.20
C THR A 103 7.75 15.27 5.19
N LEU A 104 7.42 15.31 6.48
CA LEU A 104 8.28 15.74 7.56
C LEU A 104 8.59 14.58 8.51
N PRO A 105 9.75 14.59 9.19
CA PRO A 105 10.03 13.63 10.25
C PRO A 105 9.12 13.89 11.46
N GLN A 106 8.82 12.84 12.24
CA GLN A 106 7.87 12.89 13.36
C GLN A 106 8.16 14.00 14.38
N TYR A 107 9.44 14.28 14.67
CA TYR A 107 9.81 15.33 15.61
C TYR A 107 9.42 16.73 15.09
N ALA A 108 9.52 16.96 13.78
CA ALA A 108 9.16 18.22 13.14
C ALA A 108 7.64 18.41 13.09
N GLU A 109 6.88 17.34 12.81
CA GLU A 109 5.41 17.40 12.91
C GLU A 109 4.97 17.72 14.35
N THR A 110 5.61 17.09 15.34
CA THR A 110 5.29 17.32 16.76
C THR A 110 5.59 18.75 17.18
N SER A 111 6.71 19.34 16.72
CA SER A 111 7.05 20.73 17.02
C SER A 111 6.08 21.72 16.37
N ILE A 112 5.66 21.46 15.14
CA ILE A 112 4.64 22.25 14.44
C ILE A 112 3.29 22.17 15.17
N VAL A 113 2.86 20.99 15.60
CA VAL A 113 1.59 20.82 16.34
C VAL A 113 1.61 21.60 17.65
N LYS A 114 2.70 21.53 18.42
CA LYS A 114 2.84 22.32 19.66
C LYS A 114 2.71 23.82 19.37
N TRP A 115 3.43 24.28 18.35
CA TRP A 115 3.40 25.66 17.93
C TRP A 115 2.02 26.13 17.45
N ILE A 116 1.30 25.34 16.65
CA ILE A 116 -0.09 25.65 16.26
C ILE A 116 -0.99 25.76 17.48
N ASN A 117 -0.85 24.83 18.44
CA ASN A 117 -1.65 24.85 19.66
C ASN A 117 -1.39 26.08 20.53
N GLU A 118 -0.16 26.61 20.56
CA GLU A 118 0.16 27.89 21.20
C GLU A 118 -0.61 29.05 20.53
N PHE A 119 -0.59 29.13 19.20
CA PHE A 119 -1.33 30.16 18.46
C PHE A 119 -2.86 30.06 18.65
N HIS A 120 -3.39 28.84 18.68
CA HIS A 120 -4.81 28.62 18.96
C HIS A 120 -5.21 29.03 20.39
N ARG A 121 -4.32 28.88 21.38
CA ARG A 121 -4.56 29.41 22.74
C ARG A 121 -4.67 30.93 22.72
N ASP A 122 -3.86 31.58 21.90
CA ASP A 122 -3.88 33.04 21.74
C ASP A 122 -4.98 33.52 20.76
N SER A 123 -5.85 32.62 20.30
CA SER A 123 -6.91 32.88 19.31
C SER A 123 -6.39 33.45 17.97
N VAL A 124 -5.12 33.20 17.65
CA VAL A 124 -4.50 33.65 16.40
C VAL A 124 -4.60 32.52 15.37
N PRO A 125 -5.21 32.76 14.19
CA PRO A 125 -5.27 31.76 13.14
C PRO A 125 -3.89 31.58 12.47
N VAL A 126 -3.46 30.32 12.33
CA VAL A 126 -2.20 29.98 11.64
C VAL A 126 -2.46 29.84 10.14
N SER A 127 -1.78 30.65 9.33
CA SER A 127 -1.90 30.59 7.86
C SER A 127 -0.99 29.51 7.23
N SER A 128 -1.31 29.10 6.00
CA SER A 128 -0.47 28.17 5.24
C SER A 128 0.95 28.71 4.99
N ALA A 129 1.11 30.03 4.82
CA ALA A 129 2.42 30.66 4.64
C ALA A 129 3.29 30.50 5.89
N MET A 130 2.70 30.73 7.07
CA MET A 130 3.37 30.55 8.37
C MET A 130 3.82 29.10 8.58
N LEU A 131 2.99 28.12 8.19
CA LEU A 131 3.36 26.71 8.26
C LEU A 131 4.54 26.36 7.34
N LYS A 132 4.57 26.90 6.12
CA LYS A 132 5.68 26.68 5.19
C LYS A 132 7.01 27.21 5.75
N THR A 133 7.01 28.40 6.35
CA THR A 133 8.21 28.98 6.97
C THR A 133 8.69 28.21 8.19
N ARG A 134 7.81 27.48 8.89
CA ARG A 134 8.18 26.70 10.07
C ARG A 134 8.61 25.27 9.74
N ALA A 135 8.11 24.71 8.64
CA ALA A 135 8.35 23.34 8.22
C ALA A 135 9.68 23.11 7.49
N PHE A 136 10.27 24.16 6.91
CA PHE A 136 11.52 24.15 6.15
C PHE A 136 12.52 25.14 6.75
#